data_AF-A0A382FKJ2-F1
#
_entry.id   AF-A0A382FKJ2-F1
#
_cell.length_a   1.000
_cell.length_b   1.000
_cell.length_c   1.000
_cell.angle_alpha   90.00
_cell.angle_beta   90.00
_cell.angle_gamma   90.00
#
_symmetry.space_group_name_H-M   'P 1'
#
loop_
_entity.id
_entity.type
_entity.pdbx_description
1 polymer ?
#
loop_
_entity_poly.entity_id
_entity_poly.type
_entity_poly.pdbx_seq_one_letter_code
_entity_poly.pdbx_strand_id
1 'polypeptide(L)'
;MPRHPNEALFEGEKMYPILPTCEHFAGTEVRVLKAFELQGKMGGVFDITMDLEDGAPTGAEREHAEMYARLLQSDENEYHMAGVRIHDFTNEHWKQDVDIIVNAAADKVAYLTIPKSTRYEQAAEMIEYIQETAIKAGSSREIPVHVLMETHGALHDVWKIAGLPALQVLDFGLMDFVSAHHGSIPAEGMRSP
;
A
#
# COMPACT_ATOMS: atom_id res chain seq x y z
N MET A 1 14.60 -3.14 40.15
CA MET A 1 15.54 -3.02 39.01
C MET A 1 15.21 -1.72 38.28
N PRO A 2 16.20 -0.95 37.80
CA PRO A 2 15.90 0.18 36.92
C PRO A 2 15.22 -0.36 35.64
N ARG A 3 14.09 0.25 35.23
CA ARG A 3 13.43 -0.08 33.96
C ARG A 3 14.30 0.35 32.79
N HIS A 4 14.30 -0.43 31.72
CA HIS A 4 15.04 -0.09 30.51
C HIS A 4 14.44 1.18 29.87
N PRO A 5 15.24 2.10 29.29
CA PRO A 5 14.72 3.33 28.68
C PRO A 5 13.58 3.12 27.67
N ASN A 6 13.66 2.06 26.84
CA ASN A 6 12.60 1.68 25.90
C ASN A 6 11.26 1.34 26.58
N GLU A 7 11.27 0.95 27.86
CA GLU A 7 10.08 0.62 28.64
C GLU A 7 9.62 1.80 29.53
N ALA A 8 10.45 2.83 29.68
CA ALA A 8 10.25 3.89 30.69
C ALA A 8 10.02 5.29 30.10
N LEU A 9 10.49 5.57 28.88
CA LEU A 9 10.51 6.94 28.33
C LEU A 9 9.30 7.28 27.46
N PHE A 10 8.53 6.30 26.99
CA PHE A 10 7.46 6.50 25.99
C PHE A 10 6.11 5.89 26.42
N GLU A 11 5.89 5.74 27.73
CA GLU A 11 4.60 5.30 28.27
C GLU A 11 3.49 6.31 27.87
N GLY A 12 2.65 5.95 26.89
CA GLY A 12 1.46 6.74 26.50
C GLY A 12 1.32 7.09 25.02
N GLU A 13 2.35 6.87 24.20
CA GLU A 13 2.33 7.15 22.76
C GLU A 13 2.27 5.85 21.93
N LYS A 14 1.63 5.91 20.74
CA LYS A 14 1.63 4.77 19.80
C LYS A 14 3.07 4.56 19.31
N MET A 15 3.60 3.34 19.47
CA MET A 15 4.91 3.02 18.91
C MET A 15 4.89 3.18 17.39
N TYR A 16 5.95 3.76 16.86
CA TYR A 16 6.14 3.87 15.41
C TYR A 16 6.29 2.48 14.79
N PRO A 17 5.70 2.23 13.61
CA PRO A 17 5.98 1.03 12.87
C PRO A 17 7.46 1.03 12.46
N ILE A 18 8.13 -0.10 12.62
CA ILE A 18 9.47 -0.32 12.05
C ILE A 18 9.25 -0.90 10.67
N LEU A 19 9.41 -0.07 9.65
CA LEU A 19 9.26 -0.44 8.25
C LEU A 19 10.63 -0.59 7.56
N PRO A 20 10.74 -1.43 6.54
CA PRO A 20 11.86 -1.42 5.61
C PRO A 20 12.03 -0.04 4.98
N THR A 21 13.28 0.33 4.72
CA THR A 21 13.61 1.63 4.11
C THR A 21 13.36 1.67 2.60
N CYS A 22 12.99 0.53 2.00
CA CYS A 22 12.78 0.39 0.57
C CYS A 22 11.52 -0.42 0.32
N GLU A 23 10.69 0.10 -0.58
CA GLU A 23 9.52 -0.57 -1.13
C GLU A 23 9.73 -0.74 -2.64
N HIS A 24 9.72 -1.99 -3.11
CA HIS A 24 9.99 -2.34 -4.51
C HIS A 24 8.70 -2.67 -5.25
N PHE A 25 8.36 -1.86 -6.26
CA PHE A 25 7.16 -2.05 -7.07
C PHE A 25 7.36 -3.09 -8.19
N ALA A 26 6.39 -3.99 -8.34
CA ALA A 26 6.36 -4.99 -9.40
C ALA A 26 4.95 -5.19 -9.97
N GLY A 27 4.77 -4.85 -11.26
CA GLY A 27 3.48 -4.91 -11.96
C GLY A 27 3.18 -6.19 -12.74
N THR A 28 4.05 -7.22 -12.69
CA THR A 28 3.82 -8.48 -13.43
C THR A 28 4.27 -9.68 -12.60
N GLU A 29 3.64 -10.85 -12.80
CA GLU A 29 4.00 -12.10 -12.11
C GLU A 29 5.51 -12.39 -12.15
N VAL A 30 6.09 -12.29 -13.35
CA VAL A 30 7.52 -12.53 -13.56
C VAL A 30 8.39 -11.57 -12.76
N ARG A 31 7.98 -10.31 -12.60
CA ARG A 31 8.73 -9.32 -11.81
C ARG A 31 8.54 -9.54 -10.31
N VAL A 32 7.34 -9.93 -9.87
CA VAL A 32 7.06 -10.25 -8.47
C VAL A 32 7.89 -11.46 -8.03
N LEU A 33 7.90 -12.54 -8.81
CA LEU A 33 8.71 -13.73 -8.48
C LEU A 33 10.21 -13.41 -8.42
N LYS A 34 10.71 -12.53 -9.29
CA LYS A 34 12.09 -12.04 -9.22
C LYS A 34 12.34 -11.16 -7.99
N ALA A 35 11.36 -10.37 -7.57
CA ALA A 35 11.46 -9.56 -6.37
C ALA A 35 11.50 -10.45 -5.12
N PHE A 36 10.70 -11.51 -5.04
CA PHE A 36 10.78 -12.53 -4.00
C PHE A 36 12.14 -13.21 -3.96
N GLU A 37 12.66 -13.65 -5.12
CA GLU A 37 13.99 -14.25 -5.21
C GLU A 37 15.08 -13.29 -4.72
N LEU A 38 14.99 -12.00 -5.08
CA LEU A 38 15.92 -10.97 -4.63
C LEU A 38 15.80 -10.72 -3.12
N GLN A 39 14.58 -10.65 -2.58
CA GLN A 39 14.31 -10.48 -1.16
C GLN A 39 14.90 -11.64 -0.34
N GLY A 40 14.75 -12.88 -0.82
CA GLY A 40 15.39 -14.07 -0.23
C GLY A 40 16.91 -14.00 -0.22
N LYS A 41 17.54 -13.51 -1.31
CA LYS A 41 19.00 -13.31 -1.37
C LYS A 41 19.49 -12.19 -0.45
N MET A 42 18.67 -11.16 -0.23
CA MET A 42 19.04 -9.98 0.57
C MET A 42 18.62 -10.10 2.04
N GLY A 43 17.85 -11.11 2.42
CA GLY A 43 17.46 -11.37 3.81
C GLY A 43 16.28 -10.53 4.30
N GLY A 44 15.30 -10.20 3.44
CA GLY A 44 14.07 -9.52 3.88
C GLY A 44 14.27 -8.05 4.26
N VAL A 45 15.04 -7.29 3.48
CA VAL A 45 15.40 -5.89 3.80
C VAL A 45 14.57 -4.82 3.07
N PHE A 46 13.61 -5.23 2.24
CA PHE A 46 12.72 -4.35 1.49
C PHE A 46 11.33 -4.99 1.36
N ASP A 47 10.29 -4.17 1.33
CA ASP A 47 8.92 -4.59 1.03
C ASP A 47 8.70 -4.69 -0.49
N ILE A 48 7.70 -5.45 -0.92
CA ILE A 48 7.32 -5.60 -2.33
C ILE A 48 5.88 -5.16 -2.52
N THR A 49 5.67 -4.18 -3.40
CA THR A 49 4.31 -3.74 -3.78
C THR A 49 3.92 -4.33 -5.12
N MET A 50 2.94 -5.22 -5.09
CA MET A 50 2.29 -5.75 -6.28
C MET A 50 1.31 -4.73 -6.82
N ASP A 51 1.51 -4.32 -8.07
CA ASP A 51 0.83 -3.14 -8.62
C ASP A 51 -0.35 -3.54 -9.50
N LEU A 52 -1.59 -3.28 -9.04
CA LEU A 52 -2.82 -3.45 -9.81
C LEU A 52 -3.22 -2.19 -10.58
N GLU A 53 -2.72 -1.01 -10.19
CA GLU A 53 -3.16 0.24 -10.78
C GLU A 53 -2.56 0.44 -12.17
N ASP A 54 -1.26 0.72 -12.24
CA ASP A 54 -0.57 0.95 -13.52
C ASP A 54 -0.09 -0.38 -14.15
N GLY A 55 -0.05 -1.45 -13.34
CA GLY A 55 0.47 -2.76 -13.72
C GLY A 55 -0.56 -3.68 -14.40
N ALA A 56 -1.86 -3.48 -14.20
CA ALA A 56 -2.90 -4.36 -14.73
C ALA A 56 -3.19 -4.08 -16.22
N PRO A 57 -3.18 -5.11 -17.10
CA PRO A 57 -3.73 -4.97 -18.44
C PRO A 57 -5.21 -4.64 -18.37
N THR A 58 -5.63 -3.58 -19.07
CA THR A 58 -7.05 -3.19 -19.16
C THR A 58 -7.92 -4.37 -19.61
N GLY A 59 -8.99 -4.63 -18.86
CA GLY A 59 -9.93 -5.73 -19.10
C GLY A 59 -9.54 -7.06 -18.44
N ALA A 60 -8.41 -7.13 -17.73
CA ALA A 60 -7.96 -8.31 -16.99
C ALA A 60 -7.77 -8.02 -15.48
N GLU A 61 -8.38 -6.95 -14.96
CA GLU A 61 -8.22 -6.46 -13.59
C GLU A 61 -8.48 -7.56 -12.56
N ARG A 62 -9.55 -8.34 -12.78
CA ARG A 62 -9.90 -9.49 -11.94
C ARG A 62 -8.83 -10.57 -11.95
N GLU A 63 -8.40 -10.99 -13.14
CA GLU A 63 -7.41 -12.05 -13.31
C GLU A 63 -6.07 -11.66 -12.67
N HIS A 64 -5.71 -10.37 -12.77
CA HIS A 64 -4.50 -9.81 -12.18
C HIS A 64 -4.58 -9.75 -10.66
N ALA A 65 -5.72 -9.33 -10.08
CA ALA A 65 -5.95 -9.37 -8.64
C ALA A 65 -5.92 -10.81 -8.09
N GLU A 66 -6.54 -11.77 -8.80
CA GLU A 66 -6.50 -13.19 -8.41
C GLU A 66 -5.09 -13.78 -8.50
N MET A 67 -4.26 -13.31 -9.44
CA MET A 67 -2.85 -13.68 -9.54
C MET A 67 -2.04 -13.18 -8.34
N TYR A 68 -2.19 -11.92 -7.95
CA TYR A 68 -1.51 -11.42 -6.74
C TYR A 68 -2.03 -12.06 -5.46
N ALA A 69 -3.32 -12.36 -5.36
CA ALA A 69 -3.87 -13.14 -4.24
C ALA A 69 -3.19 -14.51 -4.10
N ARG A 70 -2.93 -15.20 -5.22
CA ARG A 70 -2.18 -16.47 -5.22
C ARG A 70 -0.73 -16.28 -4.77
N LEU A 71 -0.05 -15.26 -5.27
CA LEU A 71 1.35 -14.96 -4.91
C LEU A 71 1.51 -14.55 -3.44
N LEU A 72 0.56 -13.81 -2.88
CA LEU A 72 0.54 -13.49 -1.44
C LEU A 72 0.48 -14.74 -0.57
N GLN A 73 -0.22 -15.77 -1.05
CA GLN A 73 -0.42 -17.03 -0.34
C GLN A 73 0.71 -18.03 -0.54
N SER A 74 1.58 -17.82 -1.53
CA SER A 74 2.55 -18.81 -1.97
C SER A 74 3.79 -18.85 -1.08
N ASP A 75 4.55 -19.95 -1.16
CA ASP A 75 5.76 -20.15 -0.35
C ASP A 75 6.90 -19.23 -0.80
N GLU A 76 6.82 -18.65 -2.01
CA GLU A 76 7.77 -17.66 -2.51
C GLU A 76 7.69 -16.33 -1.72
N ASN A 77 6.54 -16.00 -1.12
CA ASN A 77 6.39 -14.87 -0.20
C ASN A 77 6.89 -15.23 1.22
N GLU A 78 8.14 -15.68 1.31
CA GLU A 78 8.77 -16.25 2.52
C GLU A 78 8.73 -15.30 3.72
N TYR A 79 8.95 -14.00 3.49
CA TYR A 79 9.05 -13.00 4.55
C TYR A 79 7.71 -12.36 4.93
N HIS A 80 6.65 -12.61 4.14
CA HIS A 80 5.33 -11.96 4.30
C HIS A 80 5.40 -10.42 4.27
N MET A 81 6.31 -9.90 3.45
CA MET A 81 6.62 -8.46 3.29
C MET A 81 6.10 -7.94 1.93
N ALA A 82 4.97 -8.48 1.48
CA ALA A 82 4.37 -8.18 0.19
C ALA A 82 3.03 -7.49 0.38
N GLY A 83 2.91 -6.25 -0.11
CA GLY A 83 1.68 -5.47 -0.17
C GLY A 83 1.12 -5.39 -1.59
N VAL A 84 -0.01 -4.71 -1.73
CA VAL A 84 -0.69 -4.51 -3.02
C VAL A 84 -1.14 -3.07 -3.17
N ARG A 85 -0.80 -2.42 -4.29
CA ARG A 85 -1.42 -1.16 -4.72
C ARG A 85 -2.67 -1.48 -5.52
N ILE A 86 -3.83 -1.07 -5.02
CA ILE A 86 -5.14 -1.27 -5.64
C ILE A 86 -5.48 -0.13 -6.60
N HIS A 87 -6.55 -0.24 -7.38
CA HIS A 87 -7.04 0.88 -8.18
C HIS A 87 -7.57 2.05 -7.32
N ASP A 88 -7.63 3.25 -7.91
CA ASP A 88 -8.11 4.45 -7.24
C ASP A 88 -9.63 4.46 -6.99
N PHE A 89 -10.08 5.36 -6.12
CA PHE A 89 -11.49 5.49 -5.71
C PHE A 89 -12.49 5.61 -6.87
N THR A 90 -12.10 6.22 -7.98
CA THR A 90 -12.98 6.48 -9.12
C THR A 90 -13.04 5.32 -10.10
N ASN A 91 -12.12 4.36 -9.99
CA ASN A 91 -12.10 3.15 -10.80
C ASN A 91 -13.18 2.17 -10.32
N GLU A 92 -13.92 1.53 -11.23
CA GLU A 92 -14.98 0.59 -10.84
C GLU A 92 -14.47 -0.69 -10.17
N HIS A 93 -13.17 -1.01 -10.30
CA HIS A 93 -12.55 -2.24 -9.82
C HIS A 93 -11.92 -2.15 -8.42
N TRP A 94 -11.78 -0.97 -7.80
CA TRP A 94 -11.05 -0.90 -6.51
C TRP A 94 -11.68 -1.76 -5.41
N LYS A 95 -13.02 -1.85 -5.36
CA LYS A 95 -13.71 -2.75 -4.40
C LYS A 95 -13.47 -4.21 -4.72
N GLN A 96 -13.42 -4.55 -6.01
CA GLN A 96 -13.12 -5.91 -6.47
C GLN A 96 -11.69 -6.31 -6.08
N ASP A 97 -10.72 -5.40 -6.21
CA ASP A 97 -9.35 -5.64 -5.79
C ASP A 97 -9.30 -5.94 -4.29
N VAL A 98 -9.93 -5.09 -3.47
CA VAL A 98 -10.01 -5.30 -2.02
C VAL A 98 -10.67 -6.63 -1.71
N ASP A 99 -11.81 -6.93 -2.32
CA ASP A 99 -12.53 -8.18 -2.09
C ASP A 99 -11.67 -9.40 -2.43
N ILE A 100 -10.96 -9.40 -3.56
CA ILE A 100 -10.12 -10.52 -3.97
C ILE A 100 -8.92 -10.69 -3.05
N ILE A 101 -8.18 -9.60 -2.81
CA ILE A 101 -6.94 -9.65 -2.02
C ILE A 101 -7.23 -9.93 -0.56
N VAL A 102 -8.20 -9.25 0.05
CA VAL A 102 -8.49 -9.39 1.49
C VAL A 102 -9.13 -10.74 1.79
N ASN A 103 -10.12 -11.20 1.03
CA ASN A 103 -10.72 -12.52 1.28
C ASN A 103 -9.70 -13.66 1.09
N ALA A 104 -8.73 -13.49 0.19
CA ALA A 104 -7.71 -14.50 -0.02
C ALA A 104 -6.57 -14.42 1.00
N ALA A 105 -6.17 -13.22 1.44
CA ALA A 105 -4.87 -13.00 2.09
C ALA A 105 -4.87 -11.93 3.19
N ALA A 106 -6.01 -11.65 3.85
CA ALA A 106 -6.08 -10.68 4.96
C ALA A 106 -5.01 -10.88 6.04
N ASP A 107 -4.64 -12.13 6.34
CA ASP A 107 -3.65 -12.45 7.37
C ASP A 107 -2.19 -12.43 6.86
N LYS A 108 -1.98 -12.31 5.55
CA LYS A 108 -0.65 -12.37 4.90
C LYS A 108 -0.24 -11.11 4.12
N VAL A 109 -1.20 -10.33 3.64
CA VAL A 109 -0.90 -9.09 2.90
C VAL A 109 -0.26 -8.07 3.83
N ALA A 110 0.94 -7.59 3.52
CA ALA A 110 1.69 -6.70 4.41
C ALA A 110 0.94 -5.37 4.62
N TYR A 111 0.44 -4.80 3.53
CA TYR A 111 -0.34 -3.56 3.49
C TYR A 111 -1.12 -3.45 2.16
N LEU A 112 -2.10 -2.55 2.13
CA LEU A 112 -2.72 -2.09 0.88
C LEU A 112 -2.40 -0.62 0.62
N THR A 113 -2.05 -0.29 -0.61
CA THR A 113 -1.69 1.08 -1.02
C THR A 113 -2.83 1.68 -1.85
N ILE A 114 -3.33 2.84 -1.41
CA ILE A 114 -4.43 3.58 -2.05
C ILE A 114 -3.85 4.72 -2.91
N PRO A 115 -4.02 4.68 -4.24
CA PRO A 115 -3.56 5.75 -5.11
C PRO A 115 -4.60 6.87 -5.30
N LYS A 116 -4.14 8.01 -5.83
CA LYS A 116 -4.91 9.08 -6.48
C LYS A 116 -6.14 9.60 -5.73
N SER A 117 -6.17 9.52 -4.40
CA SER A 117 -7.20 10.17 -3.59
C SER A 117 -7.23 11.68 -3.89
N THR A 118 -8.41 12.24 -4.12
CA THR A 118 -8.60 13.67 -4.46
C THR A 118 -9.18 14.50 -3.30
N ARG A 119 -9.51 13.85 -2.18
CA ARG A 119 -10.02 14.45 -0.95
C ARG A 119 -9.97 13.43 0.18
N TYR A 120 -9.99 13.92 1.42
CA TYR A 120 -9.99 13.09 2.63
C TYR A 120 -11.02 11.95 2.61
N GLU A 121 -12.27 12.23 2.19
CA GLU A 121 -13.37 11.27 2.30
C GLU A 121 -13.14 10.00 1.46
N GLN A 122 -12.41 10.11 0.35
CA GLN A 122 -12.13 8.96 -0.52
C GLN A 122 -11.18 7.97 0.15
N ALA A 123 -10.08 8.47 0.73
CA ALA A 123 -9.14 7.64 1.48
C ALA A 123 -9.83 7.03 2.71
N ALA A 124 -10.66 7.81 3.42
CA ALA A 124 -11.41 7.35 4.58
C ALA A 124 -12.36 6.18 4.22
N GLU A 125 -13.15 6.32 3.15
CA GLU A 125 -14.09 5.29 2.70
C GLU A 125 -13.37 4.02 2.23
N MET A 126 -12.26 4.15 1.51
CA MET A 126 -11.47 2.99 1.07
C MET A 126 -10.84 2.25 2.24
N ILE A 127 -10.29 2.96 3.23
CA ILE A 127 -9.78 2.36 4.47
C ILE A 127 -10.89 1.64 5.22
N GLU A 128 -12.04 2.28 5.41
CA GLU A 128 -13.19 1.67 6.08
C GLU A 128 -13.62 0.38 5.35
N TYR A 129 -13.72 0.42 4.02
CA TYR A 129 -14.07 -0.76 3.21
C TYR A 129 -13.04 -1.90 3.37
N ILE A 130 -11.74 -1.59 3.35
CA ILE A 130 -10.67 -2.59 3.58
C ILE A 130 -10.84 -3.27 4.94
N GLN A 131 -11.00 -2.49 6.01
CA GLN A 131 -11.12 -3.06 7.35
C GLN A 131 -12.42 -3.84 7.54
N GLU A 132 -13.53 -3.35 7.01
CA GLU A 132 -14.80 -4.10 7.03
C GLU A 132 -14.71 -5.42 6.28
N THR A 133 -14.06 -5.43 5.11
CA THR A 133 -13.86 -6.66 4.33
C THR A 133 -12.97 -7.64 5.07
N ALA A 134 -11.93 -7.17 5.78
CA ALA A 134 -11.09 -8.04 6.61
C ALA A 134 -11.89 -8.68 7.76
N ILE A 135 -12.74 -7.92 8.43
CA ILE A 135 -13.64 -8.41 9.48
C ILE A 135 -14.63 -9.43 8.91
N LYS A 136 -15.25 -9.14 7.76
CA LYS A 136 -16.18 -10.06 7.07
C LYS A 136 -15.50 -11.35 6.62
N ALA A 137 -14.22 -11.28 6.25
CA ALA A 137 -13.38 -12.43 5.94
C ALA A 137 -12.93 -13.23 7.18
N GLY A 138 -13.27 -12.75 8.39
CA GLY A 138 -12.93 -13.42 9.65
C GLY A 138 -11.52 -13.13 10.17
N SER A 139 -10.80 -12.18 9.57
CA SER A 139 -9.51 -11.74 10.11
C SER A 139 -9.70 -10.85 11.33
N SER A 140 -8.82 -11.01 12.32
CA SER A 140 -8.74 -10.16 13.51
C SER A 140 -7.63 -9.10 13.42
N ARG A 141 -6.90 -9.10 12.30
CA ARG A 141 -5.78 -8.19 12.04
C ARG A 141 -6.29 -6.92 11.36
N GLU A 142 -5.88 -5.76 11.88
CA GLU A 142 -6.00 -4.49 11.17
C GLU A 142 -5.00 -4.51 10.00
N ILE A 143 -5.49 -4.41 8.76
CA ILE A 143 -4.64 -4.41 7.57
C ILE A 143 -4.01 -3.01 7.44
N PRO A 144 -2.68 -2.87 7.49
CA PRO A 144 -2.03 -1.57 7.33
C PRO A 144 -2.33 -0.97 5.94
N VAL A 145 -2.48 0.36 5.89
CA VAL A 145 -2.77 1.08 4.66
C VAL A 145 -1.71 2.14 4.39
N HIS A 146 -1.31 2.25 3.13
CA HIS A 146 -0.49 3.33 2.61
C HIS A 146 -1.35 4.21 1.69
N VAL A 147 -1.08 5.52 1.64
CA VAL A 147 -1.86 6.44 0.79
C VAL A 147 -0.93 7.36 0.00
N LEU A 148 -1.13 7.44 -1.32
CA LEU A 148 -0.37 8.31 -2.21
C LEU A 148 -0.85 9.77 -2.11
N MET A 149 0.08 10.65 -1.74
CA MET A 149 -0.02 12.10 -1.80
C MET A 149 0.43 12.58 -3.19
N GLU A 150 -0.47 12.46 -4.16
CA GLU A 150 -0.15 12.72 -5.57
C GLU A 150 -1.19 13.57 -6.33
N THR A 151 -2.17 14.10 -5.61
CA THR A 151 -3.16 15.05 -6.15
C THR A 151 -3.17 16.32 -5.32
N HIS A 152 -3.68 17.42 -5.90
CA HIS A 152 -3.85 18.69 -5.18
C HIS A 152 -4.71 18.54 -3.91
N GLY A 153 -5.79 17.76 -4.00
CA GLY A 153 -6.71 17.60 -2.89
C GLY A 153 -6.17 16.69 -1.78
N ALA A 154 -5.45 15.61 -2.13
CA ALA A 154 -4.74 14.80 -1.14
C ALA A 154 -3.69 15.65 -0.40
N LEU A 155 -2.90 16.44 -1.12
CA LEU A 155 -1.91 17.33 -0.49
C LEU A 155 -2.58 18.38 0.40
N HIS A 156 -3.69 18.98 -0.03
CA HIS A 156 -4.47 19.93 0.77
C HIS A 156 -4.98 19.29 2.07
N ASP A 157 -5.47 18.05 2.01
CA ASP A 157 -6.04 17.32 3.15
C ASP A 157 -5.03 16.43 3.89
N VAL A 158 -3.72 16.52 3.60
CA VAL A 158 -2.69 15.59 4.10
C VAL A 158 -2.72 15.40 5.63
N TRP A 159 -2.97 16.45 6.40
CA TRP A 159 -3.07 16.37 7.86
C TRP A 159 -4.26 15.56 8.35
N LYS A 160 -5.39 15.64 7.64
CA LYS A 160 -6.57 14.82 7.95
C LYS A 160 -6.33 13.38 7.56
N ILE A 161 -5.74 13.16 6.38
CA ILE A 161 -5.39 11.82 5.88
C ILE A 161 -4.40 11.15 6.84
N ALA A 162 -3.37 11.87 7.29
CA ALA A 162 -2.39 11.40 8.28
C ALA A 162 -3.01 10.94 9.61
N GLY A 163 -4.23 11.41 9.93
CA GLY A 163 -4.98 11.02 11.12
C GLY A 163 -5.91 9.81 10.93
N LEU A 164 -5.97 9.22 9.74
CA LEU A 164 -6.84 8.08 9.46
C LEU A 164 -6.36 6.82 10.22
N PRO A 165 -7.30 5.96 10.68
CA PRO A 165 -6.95 4.68 11.27
C PRO A 165 -6.29 3.76 10.25
N ALA A 166 -5.54 2.75 10.70
CA ALA A 166 -4.77 1.81 9.88
C ALA A 166 -3.69 2.42 8.96
N LEU A 167 -3.62 3.74 8.80
CA LEU A 167 -2.58 4.39 7.99
C LEU A 167 -1.21 4.16 8.61
N GLN A 168 -0.26 3.78 7.75
CA GLN A 168 1.11 3.48 8.13
C GLN A 168 2.12 4.32 7.35
N VAL A 169 1.86 4.60 6.06
CA VAL A 169 2.75 5.33 5.16
C VAL A 169 1.96 6.36 4.34
N LEU A 170 2.58 7.52 4.13
CA LEU A 170 2.17 8.51 3.13
C LEU A 170 3.23 8.54 2.04
N ASP A 171 2.87 8.10 0.85
CA ASP A 171 3.78 8.01 -0.30
C ASP A 171 3.69 9.28 -1.13
N PHE A 172 4.81 9.88 -1.51
CA PHE A 172 4.78 11.03 -2.41
C PHE A 172 4.86 10.58 -3.87
N GLY A 173 3.71 10.56 -4.56
CA GLY A 173 3.62 10.22 -5.98
C GLY A 173 4.08 11.37 -6.88
N LEU A 174 5.39 11.50 -7.05
CA LEU A 174 6.00 12.63 -7.76
C LEU A 174 5.48 12.80 -9.20
N MET A 175 5.37 11.72 -9.96
CA MET A 175 4.99 11.78 -11.37
C MET A 175 3.56 12.28 -11.56
N ASP A 176 2.61 11.72 -10.81
CA ASP A 176 1.20 12.14 -10.83
C ASP A 176 1.05 13.56 -10.28
N PHE A 177 1.76 13.90 -9.20
CA PHE A 177 1.74 15.26 -8.65
C PHE A 177 2.20 16.29 -9.67
N VAL A 178 3.34 16.08 -10.33
CA VAL A 178 3.85 16.98 -11.38
C VAL A 178 2.87 17.05 -12.54
N SER A 179 2.32 15.91 -12.99
CA SER A 179 1.35 15.86 -14.09
C SER A 179 0.07 16.65 -13.79
N ALA A 180 -0.38 16.65 -12.53
CA ALA A 180 -1.53 17.42 -12.05
C ALA A 180 -1.36 18.95 -12.14
N HIS A 181 -0.15 19.45 -12.45
CA HIS A 181 0.11 20.89 -12.63
C HIS A 181 -0.03 21.36 -14.08
N HIS A 182 -0.50 20.50 -14.98
CA HIS A 182 -0.80 20.83 -16.38
C HIS A 182 0.36 21.54 -17.11
N GLY A 183 1.61 21.11 -16.84
CA GLY A 183 2.82 21.65 -17.45
C GLY A 183 3.39 22.91 -16.76
N SER A 184 2.81 23.37 -15.65
CA SER A 184 3.37 24.48 -14.86
C SER A 184 4.68 24.09 -14.15
N ILE A 185 4.87 22.80 -13.87
CA ILE A 185 6.13 22.24 -13.40
C ILE A 185 6.81 21.56 -14.61
N PRO A 186 8.08 21.90 -14.91
CA PRO A 186 8.80 21.30 -16.03
C PRO A 186 9.16 19.82 -15.77
N ALA A 187 9.45 19.08 -16.83
CA ALA A 187 9.79 17.65 -16.75
C ALA A 187 11.01 17.34 -15.88
N GLU A 188 11.91 18.31 -15.65
CA GLU A 188 13.01 18.18 -14.68
C GLU A 188 12.52 17.95 -13.24
N GLY A 189 11.31 18.39 -12.92
CA GLY A 189 10.64 18.15 -11.63
C GLY A 189 10.16 16.71 -11.43
N MET A 190 10.17 15.86 -12.46
CA MET A 190 9.79 14.44 -12.34
C MET A 190 10.94 13.56 -11.81
N ARG A 191 12.11 14.13 -11.51
CA ARG A 191 13.27 13.38 -11.03
C ARG A 191 13.29 13.35 -9.50
N SER A 192 13.56 12.18 -8.93
CA SER A 192 13.99 12.09 -7.53
C SER A 192 15.30 12.88 -7.35
N PRO A 193 15.50 13.56 -6.21
CA PRO A 193 16.80 14.13 -5.82
C PRO A 193 17.94 13.12 -5.87
#